data_AF-A0A3N5T6W9-F1
#
_entry.id   AF-A0A3N5T6W9-F1
#
_cell.length_a   1.000
_cell.length_b   1.000
_cell.length_c   1.000
_cell.angle_alpha   90.00
_cell.angle_beta   90.00
_cell.angle_gamma   90.00
#
_symmetry.space_group_name_H-M   'P 1'
#
loop_
_entity.id
_entity.type
_entity.pdbx_description
1 polymer ?
#
loop_
_entity_poly.entity_id
_entity_poly.type
_entity_poly.pdbx_seq_one_letter_code
_entity_poly.pdbx_strand_id
1 'polypeptide(L)'
;MLSQLAPLPAPAATGSFKVVLINPYELGRQPFALAEPAAWLKREGFTVTCLDLSLQKLDPEILEDAGLVALYVGMHTATRIAVQALPRIRLLAPKAHLCVYGLYAPMNEALLRGLGVGTVLGGELEPALASVCQRLRADRTATGTQMRQSEPVISLGRIAFEVPDRSGLPKLSRYAHLVLPDGSTRVAGFAEGSRGCKHLCRHCPVVPVYQGKFRIVPVSVVMEDIGQQVEEGATHISFGDPDFFNGPTHGL
;
A
#
# COMPACT_ATOMS: atom_id res chain seq x y z
N MET A 1 -48.32 4.88 -21.67
CA MET A 1 -47.03 5.19 -22.33
C MET A 1 -46.03 5.57 -21.25
N LEU A 2 -45.24 4.60 -20.77
CA LEU A 2 -44.09 4.85 -19.90
C LEU A 2 -42.92 4.13 -20.57
N SER A 3 -42.04 4.91 -21.19
CA SER A 3 -40.89 4.39 -21.93
C SER A 3 -39.86 3.83 -20.95
N GLN A 4 -39.58 2.54 -21.07
CA GLN A 4 -38.39 1.92 -20.49
C GLN A 4 -37.16 2.48 -21.21
N LEU A 5 -36.44 3.38 -20.55
CA LEU A 5 -35.11 3.79 -20.97
C LEU A 5 -34.16 2.62 -20.72
N ALA A 6 -33.59 2.09 -21.80
CA ALA A 6 -32.55 1.08 -21.73
C ALA A 6 -31.33 1.62 -20.96
N PRO A 7 -30.64 0.78 -20.16
CA PRO A 7 -29.42 1.19 -19.48
C PRO A 7 -28.36 1.62 -20.49
N LEU A 8 -27.71 2.76 -20.22
CA LEU A 8 -26.60 3.28 -21.01
C LEU A 8 -25.49 2.21 -21.11
N PRO A 9 -24.89 2.01 -22.30
CA PRO A 9 -23.79 1.07 -22.45
C PRO A 9 -22.61 1.49 -21.57
N ALA A 10 -21.99 0.50 -20.93
CA ALA A 10 -20.76 0.71 -20.16
C ALA A 10 -19.72 1.41 -21.05
N PRO A 11 -18.98 2.41 -20.53
CA PRO A 11 -17.98 3.11 -21.31
C PRO A 11 -16.95 2.11 -21.85
N ALA A 12 -16.66 2.22 -23.15
CA ALA A 12 -15.64 1.42 -23.83
C ALA A 12 -14.33 1.44 -23.03
N ALA A 13 -13.69 0.27 -22.91
CA ALA A 13 -12.48 0.07 -22.13
C ALA A 13 -11.40 1.09 -22.50
N THR A 14 -11.30 2.15 -21.70
CA THR A 14 -10.13 3.01 -21.66
C THR A 14 -8.96 2.12 -21.27
N GLY A 15 -7.86 2.17 -22.03
CA GLY A 15 -6.72 1.26 -21.85
C GLY A 15 -6.36 1.11 -20.38
N SER A 16 -6.26 -0.14 -19.91
CA SER A 16 -6.12 -0.43 -18.48
C SER A 16 -4.87 0.26 -17.90
N PHE A 17 -5.04 1.15 -16.93
CA PHE A 17 -3.92 1.85 -16.30
C PHE A 17 -3.25 0.91 -15.29
N LYS A 18 -2.00 0.52 -15.60
CA LYS A 18 -1.19 -0.41 -14.81
C LYS A 18 -0.51 0.30 -13.64
N VAL A 19 -0.69 -0.24 -12.45
CA VAL A 19 -0.05 0.19 -11.19
C VAL A 19 0.79 -0.94 -10.65
N VAL A 20 2.06 -0.66 -10.37
CA VAL A 20 2.95 -1.59 -9.64
C VAL A 20 3.14 -1.08 -8.23
N LEU A 21 2.72 -1.86 -7.25
CA LEU A 21 2.95 -1.59 -5.83
C LEU A 21 4.15 -2.43 -5.38
N ILE A 22 5.13 -1.80 -4.74
CA ILE A 22 6.39 -2.45 -4.35
C ILE A 22 6.59 -2.33 -2.84
N ASN A 23 6.80 -3.48 -2.19
CA ASN A 23 7.30 -3.55 -0.83
C ASN A 23 8.81 -3.76 -0.88
N PRO A 24 9.65 -2.80 -0.44
CA PRO A 24 11.07 -3.02 -0.30
C PRO A 24 11.41 -4.01 0.82
N TYR A 25 10.72 -3.94 1.96
CA TYR A 25 10.91 -4.82 3.11
C TYR A 25 9.83 -4.59 4.17
N GLU A 26 9.27 -5.65 4.74
CA GLU A 26 8.30 -5.56 5.85
C GLU A 26 8.50 -6.69 6.88
N LEU A 27 9.68 -6.75 7.51
CA LEU A 27 9.99 -7.71 8.59
C LEU A 27 9.76 -9.19 8.25
N GLY A 28 9.79 -9.54 6.96
CA GLY A 28 9.46 -10.89 6.49
C GLY A 28 7.99 -11.25 6.60
N ARG A 29 7.10 -10.27 6.78
CA ARG A 29 5.63 -10.44 6.80
C ARG A 29 5.07 -10.20 5.41
N GLN A 30 3.95 -10.84 5.10
CA GLN A 30 3.20 -10.53 3.89
C GLN A 30 2.58 -9.12 4.01
N PRO A 31 2.85 -8.19 3.08
CA PRO A 31 2.65 -6.76 3.31
C PRO A 31 1.18 -6.33 3.20
N PHE A 32 0.55 -6.04 4.34
CA PHE A 32 -0.78 -5.38 4.40
C PHE A 32 -0.77 -4.04 3.64
N ALA A 33 0.32 -3.28 3.76
CA ALA A 33 0.52 -2.00 3.07
C ALA A 33 0.59 -2.08 1.53
N LEU A 34 0.58 -3.29 0.96
CA LEU A 34 0.41 -3.54 -0.47
C LEU A 34 -1.01 -4.05 -0.75
N ALA A 35 -1.48 -4.99 0.07
CA ALA A 35 -2.77 -5.66 -0.09
C ALA A 35 -3.96 -4.70 0.02
N GLU A 36 -3.95 -3.78 0.98
CA GLU A 36 -5.03 -2.80 1.17
C GLU A 36 -5.09 -1.76 0.03
N PRO A 37 -3.98 -1.11 -0.37
CA PRO A 37 -3.98 -0.28 -1.57
C PRO A 37 -4.31 -1.05 -2.85
N ALA A 38 -3.96 -2.33 -2.96
CA ALA A 38 -4.32 -3.15 -4.11
C ALA A 38 -5.83 -3.35 -4.23
N ALA A 39 -6.53 -3.65 -3.13
CA ALA A 39 -7.98 -3.77 -3.10
C ALA A 39 -8.65 -2.45 -3.53
N TRP A 40 -8.21 -1.33 -2.95
CA TRP A 40 -8.66 0.01 -3.30
C TRP A 40 -8.53 0.31 -4.79
N LEU A 41 -7.35 0.08 -5.36
CA LEU A 41 -7.07 0.41 -6.74
C LEU A 41 -7.77 -0.54 -7.73
N LYS A 42 -7.88 -1.82 -7.41
CA LYS A 42 -8.63 -2.79 -8.25
C LYS A 42 -10.11 -2.45 -8.31
N ARG A 43 -10.72 -2.05 -7.18
CA ARG A 43 -12.11 -1.55 -7.14
C ARG A 43 -12.32 -0.36 -8.08
N GLU A 44 -11.34 0.53 -8.20
CA GLU A 44 -11.36 1.70 -9.09
C GLU A 44 -11.03 1.36 -10.57
N GLY A 45 -10.91 0.07 -10.90
CA GLY A 45 -10.68 -0.43 -12.25
C GLY A 45 -9.23 -0.33 -12.73
N PHE A 46 -8.25 -0.21 -11.82
CA PHE A 46 -6.84 -0.24 -12.16
C PHE A 46 -6.30 -1.68 -12.24
N THR A 47 -5.36 -1.92 -13.15
CA THR A 47 -4.62 -3.18 -13.19
C THR A 47 -3.46 -3.10 -12.20
N VAL A 48 -3.55 -3.84 -11.10
CA VAL A 48 -2.57 -3.77 -10.02
C VAL A 48 -1.70 -5.02 -10.00
N THR A 49 -0.38 -4.82 -9.90
CA THR A 49 0.59 -5.88 -9.64
C THR A 49 1.39 -5.55 -8.38
N CYS A 50 1.49 -6.50 -7.46
CA CYS A 50 2.31 -6.36 -6.26
C CYS A 50 3.67 -7.04 -6.47
N LEU A 51 4.73 -6.41 -5.96
CA LEU A 51 6.08 -6.96 -5.97
C LEU A 51 6.71 -6.79 -4.59
N ASP A 52 7.07 -7.90 -3.95
CA ASP A 52 7.72 -7.88 -2.64
C ASP A 52 9.21 -8.21 -2.77
N LEU A 53 10.07 -7.19 -2.62
CA LEU A 53 11.52 -7.33 -2.76
C LEU A 53 12.16 -8.17 -1.66
N SER A 54 11.40 -8.54 -0.60
CA SER A 54 11.86 -9.51 0.39
C SER A 54 11.94 -10.93 -0.18
N LEU A 55 11.11 -11.25 -1.20
CA LEU A 55 10.98 -12.60 -1.78
C LEU A 55 11.12 -12.65 -3.31
N GLN A 56 11.12 -11.48 -3.96
CA GLN A 56 11.16 -11.31 -5.39
C GLN A 56 12.25 -10.30 -5.77
N LYS A 57 12.57 -10.21 -7.06
CA LYS A 57 13.50 -9.22 -7.61
C LYS A 57 12.71 -8.20 -8.43
N LEU A 58 13.31 -7.03 -8.68
CA LEU A 58 12.81 -6.12 -9.70
C LEU A 58 12.76 -6.85 -11.04
N ASP A 59 11.58 -6.92 -11.61
CA ASP A 59 11.29 -7.63 -12.85
C ASP A 59 10.96 -6.61 -13.94
N PRO A 60 11.77 -6.53 -15.01
CA PRO A 60 11.52 -5.63 -16.13
C PRO A 60 10.13 -5.79 -16.75
N GLU A 61 9.60 -7.01 -16.88
CA GLU A 61 8.31 -7.28 -17.52
C GLU A 61 7.14 -6.77 -16.64
N ILE A 62 7.28 -6.92 -15.32
CA ILE A 62 6.30 -6.36 -14.37
C ILE A 62 6.32 -4.84 -14.41
N LEU A 63 7.50 -4.22 -14.56
CA LEU A 63 7.66 -2.77 -14.56
C LEU A 63 7.35 -2.12 -15.92
N GLU A 64 7.40 -2.88 -16.99
CA GLU A 64 7.10 -2.43 -18.35
C GLU A 64 5.68 -1.85 -18.41
N ASP A 65 5.55 -0.72 -19.12
CA ASP A 65 4.32 0.05 -19.34
C ASP A 65 3.55 0.54 -18.10
N ALA A 66 4.10 0.35 -16.89
CA ALA A 66 3.51 0.85 -15.66
C ALA A 66 3.23 2.37 -15.77
N GLY A 67 1.99 2.77 -15.48
CA GLY A 67 1.62 4.18 -15.36
C GLY A 67 2.06 4.78 -14.03
N LEU A 68 2.08 3.94 -13.00
CA LEU A 68 2.53 4.29 -11.66
C LEU A 68 3.35 3.14 -11.09
N VAL A 69 4.50 3.47 -10.50
CA VAL A 69 5.23 2.58 -9.59
C VAL A 69 5.23 3.23 -8.21
N ALA A 70 4.59 2.58 -7.23
CA ALA A 70 4.46 3.09 -5.88
C ALA A 70 5.23 2.20 -4.88
N LEU A 71 6.16 2.78 -4.12
CA LEU A 71 6.95 2.06 -3.12
C LEU A 71 6.45 2.35 -1.71
N TYR A 72 6.23 1.31 -0.93
CA TYR A 72 5.93 1.44 0.49
C TYR A 72 7.21 1.58 1.33
N VAL A 73 7.26 2.58 2.20
CA VAL A 73 8.37 2.83 3.14
C VAL A 73 7.84 2.97 4.56
N GLY A 74 7.38 1.84 5.12
CA GLY A 74 6.87 1.76 6.49
C GLY A 74 7.94 1.90 7.58
N MET A 75 9.20 1.60 7.25
CA MET A 75 10.32 1.61 8.19
C MET A 75 11.62 2.14 7.58
N HIS A 76 12.61 2.41 8.44
CA HIS A 76 13.93 2.89 8.00
C HIS A 76 14.61 1.93 7.01
N THR A 77 14.59 0.62 7.28
CA THR A 77 15.18 -0.39 6.37
C THR A 77 14.52 -0.39 5.00
N ALA A 78 13.19 -0.35 4.94
CA ALA A 78 12.45 -0.24 3.68
C ALA A 78 12.83 1.03 2.91
N THR A 79 12.99 2.16 3.61
CA THR A 79 13.43 3.44 3.03
C THR A 79 14.82 3.33 2.42
N ARG A 80 15.77 2.72 3.13
CA ARG A 80 17.14 2.50 2.64
C ARG A 80 17.17 1.65 1.37
N ILE A 81 16.35 0.60 1.31
CA ILE A 81 16.24 -0.26 0.12
C ILE A 81 15.57 0.51 -1.01
N ALA A 82 14.50 1.26 -0.74
CA ALA A 82 13.81 2.09 -1.74
C ALA A 82 14.77 3.11 -2.38
N VAL A 83 15.61 3.79 -1.60
CA VAL A 83 16.62 4.74 -2.11
C VAL A 83 17.59 4.07 -3.11
N GLN A 84 17.95 2.80 -2.90
CA GLN A 84 18.80 2.04 -3.82
C GLN A 84 18.01 1.50 -5.03
N ALA A 85 16.75 1.14 -4.84
CA ALA A 85 15.89 0.59 -5.88
C ALA A 85 15.40 1.64 -6.88
N LEU A 86 15.12 2.88 -6.42
CA LEU A 86 14.54 3.95 -7.23
C LEU A 86 15.30 4.25 -8.53
N PRO A 87 16.64 4.40 -8.54
CA PRO A 87 17.40 4.58 -9.79
C PRO A 87 17.20 3.42 -10.77
N ARG A 88 17.18 2.17 -10.29
CA ARG A 88 16.97 0.99 -11.13
C ARG A 88 15.54 0.92 -11.66
N ILE A 89 14.55 1.21 -10.83
CA ILE A 89 13.14 1.28 -11.23
C ILE A 89 12.96 2.33 -12.33
N ARG A 90 13.56 3.51 -12.20
CA ARG A 90 13.49 4.55 -13.22
C ARG A 90 14.11 4.13 -14.57
N LEU A 91 15.16 3.31 -14.55
CA LEU A 91 15.73 2.74 -15.77
C LEU A 91 14.80 1.69 -16.42
N LEU A 92 14.11 0.89 -15.60
CA LEU A 92 13.23 -0.18 -16.07
C LEU A 92 11.84 0.34 -16.49
N ALA A 93 11.35 1.40 -15.85
CA ALA A 93 10.05 2.01 -16.11
C ALA A 93 10.20 3.53 -16.34
N PRO A 94 10.86 3.97 -17.42
CA PRO A 94 11.20 5.38 -17.63
C PRO A 94 9.98 6.31 -17.83
N LYS A 95 8.82 5.74 -18.19
CA LYS A 95 7.56 6.47 -18.38
C LYS A 95 6.65 6.44 -17.14
N ALA A 96 6.99 5.65 -16.12
CA ALA A 96 6.15 5.51 -14.94
C ALA A 96 6.27 6.74 -14.05
N HIS A 97 5.15 7.20 -13.51
CA HIS A 97 5.18 8.11 -12.38
C HIS A 97 5.69 7.36 -11.14
N LEU A 98 6.63 7.96 -10.40
CA LEU A 98 7.15 7.36 -9.17
C LEU A 98 6.42 7.94 -7.96
N CYS A 99 5.85 7.08 -7.14
CA CYS A 99 5.21 7.43 -5.88
C CYS A 99 5.92 6.71 -4.73
N VAL A 100 6.08 7.37 -3.59
CA VAL A 100 6.58 6.74 -2.36
C VAL A 100 5.63 7.07 -1.23
N TYR A 101 5.20 6.05 -0.49
CA TYR A 101 4.20 6.21 0.56
C TYR A 101 4.56 5.44 1.83
N GLY A 102 4.04 5.87 2.98
CA GLY A 102 4.25 5.22 4.27
C GLY A 102 4.84 6.16 5.31
N LEU A 103 5.07 5.65 6.53
CA LEU A 103 5.50 6.47 7.68
C LEU A 103 6.78 7.26 7.43
N TYR A 104 7.73 6.68 6.69
CA TYR A 104 9.02 7.32 6.42
C TYR A 104 8.99 8.19 5.16
N ALA A 105 7.91 8.22 4.38
CA ALA A 105 7.88 8.97 3.13
C ALA A 105 7.88 10.50 3.38
N PRO A 106 6.98 11.07 4.21
CA PRO A 106 6.93 12.52 4.43
C PRO A 106 8.23 13.10 5.01
N MET A 107 8.81 12.42 6.00
CA MET A 107 10.05 12.84 6.65
C MET A 107 11.28 12.77 5.73
N ASN A 108 11.20 12.04 4.62
CA ASN A 108 12.28 11.93 3.62
C ASN A 108 11.91 12.62 2.30
N GLU A 109 10.88 13.49 2.26
CA GLU A 109 10.36 14.05 1.01
C GLU A 109 11.45 14.68 0.15
N ALA A 110 12.28 15.58 0.70
CA ALA A 110 13.32 16.27 -0.07
C ALA A 110 14.29 15.30 -0.75
N LEU A 111 14.72 14.25 -0.03
CA LEU A 111 15.58 13.19 -0.56
C LEU A 111 14.87 12.44 -1.70
N LEU A 112 13.63 12.00 -1.46
CA LEU A 112 12.84 11.23 -2.42
C LEU A 112 12.57 12.02 -3.70
N ARG A 113 12.23 13.30 -3.58
CA ARG A 113 12.06 14.24 -4.70
C ARG A 113 13.35 14.37 -5.52
N GLY A 114 14.50 14.47 -4.85
CA GLY A 114 15.83 14.48 -5.48
C GLY A 114 16.14 13.22 -6.29
N LEU A 115 15.54 12.08 -5.93
CA LEU A 115 15.63 10.80 -6.67
C LEU A 115 14.61 10.69 -7.82
N GLY A 116 13.81 11.72 -8.06
CA GLY A 116 12.80 11.75 -9.13
C GLY A 116 11.42 11.25 -8.72
N VAL A 117 11.13 11.14 -7.41
CA VAL A 117 9.79 10.78 -6.93
C VAL A 117 8.81 11.94 -7.17
N GLY A 118 7.77 11.65 -7.97
CA GLY A 118 6.75 12.61 -8.37
C GLY A 118 5.62 12.78 -7.35
N THR A 119 5.39 11.79 -6.48
CA THR A 119 4.40 11.87 -5.39
C THR A 119 4.91 11.28 -4.08
N VAL A 120 4.68 11.96 -2.96
CA VAL A 120 4.97 11.48 -1.60
C VAL A 120 3.68 11.50 -0.78
N LEU A 121 3.32 10.37 -0.15
CA LEU A 121 2.08 10.21 0.63
C LEU A 121 2.35 9.62 2.02
N GLY A 122 1.62 10.07 3.02
CA GLY A 122 1.66 9.55 4.39
C GLY A 122 0.32 9.69 5.10
N GLY A 123 0.17 8.94 6.19
CA GLY A 123 -1.10 8.83 6.92
C GLY A 123 -2.06 7.87 6.25
N GLU A 124 -3.32 8.28 6.12
CA GLU A 124 -4.39 7.55 5.42
C GLU A 124 -4.31 7.85 3.92
N LEU A 125 -3.68 6.93 3.18
CA LEU A 125 -3.09 7.22 1.88
C LEU A 125 -3.87 6.67 0.69
N GLU A 126 -4.74 5.69 0.90
CA GLU A 126 -5.44 4.97 -0.17
C GLU A 126 -6.28 5.91 -1.06
N PRO A 127 -7.07 6.86 -0.52
CA PRO A 127 -7.79 7.82 -1.37
C PRO A 127 -6.85 8.71 -2.20
N ALA A 128 -5.71 9.11 -1.62
CA ALA A 128 -4.73 9.92 -2.33
C ALA A 128 -4.03 9.12 -3.43
N LEU A 129 -3.73 7.84 -3.20
CA LEU A 129 -3.15 6.96 -4.20
C LEU A 129 -4.12 6.73 -5.38
N ALA A 130 -5.42 6.53 -5.09
CA ALA A 130 -6.46 6.45 -6.10
C ALA A 130 -6.58 7.76 -6.91
N SER A 131 -6.57 8.92 -6.23
CA SER A 131 -6.57 10.25 -6.87
C SER A 131 -5.38 10.41 -7.84
N VAL A 132 -4.18 10.02 -7.42
CA VAL A 132 -2.98 10.05 -8.28
C VAL A 132 -3.17 9.17 -9.52
N CYS A 133 -3.68 7.95 -9.35
CA CYS A 133 -3.92 7.05 -10.48
C CYS A 133 -4.97 7.60 -11.45
N GLN A 134 -6.08 8.16 -10.94
CA GLN A 134 -7.13 8.75 -11.76
C GLN A 134 -6.61 9.95 -12.56
N ARG A 135 -5.84 10.82 -11.90
CA ARG A 135 -5.21 11.99 -12.51
C ARG A 135 -4.22 11.59 -13.60
N LEU A 136 -3.35 10.61 -13.35
CA LEU A 136 -2.41 10.08 -14.35
C LEU A 136 -3.11 9.36 -15.50
N ARG A 137 -4.20 8.63 -15.23
CA ARG A 137 -5.02 7.97 -16.26
C ARG A 137 -5.68 8.99 -17.19
N ALA A 138 -6.20 10.10 -16.65
CA ALA A 138 -6.76 11.20 -17.43
C ALA A 138 -5.68 11.92 -18.25
N ASP A 139 -4.49 12.16 -17.69
CA ASP A 139 -3.41 12.84 -18.41
C ASP A 139 -2.80 11.99 -19.52
N ARG A 140 -2.80 10.65 -19.43
CA ARG A 140 -2.45 9.81 -20.61
C ARG A 140 -3.34 10.08 -21.83
N THR A 141 -4.52 10.66 -21.62
CA THR A 141 -5.43 11.09 -22.69
C THR A 141 -5.24 12.56 -23.09
N ALA A 142 -4.45 13.35 -22.35
CA ALA A 142 -4.18 14.76 -22.58
C ALA A 142 -2.70 15.01 -22.92
N THR A 143 -2.41 15.85 -23.90
CA THR A 143 -1.02 16.14 -24.29
C THR A 143 -0.40 17.21 -23.39
N GLY A 144 0.51 16.81 -22.48
CA GLY A 144 1.79 17.53 -22.33
C GLY A 144 2.02 18.45 -21.12
N THR A 145 1.46 18.20 -19.93
CA THR A 145 1.85 18.98 -18.73
C THR A 145 2.45 18.09 -17.64
N GLN A 146 3.64 18.47 -17.15
CA GLN A 146 4.30 17.79 -16.03
C GLN A 146 3.47 18.02 -14.75
N MET A 147 2.65 17.03 -14.37
CA MET A 147 1.72 17.21 -13.27
C MET A 147 2.41 17.17 -11.91
N ARG A 148 2.28 18.29 -11.18
CA ARG A 148 2.62 18.37 -9.77
C ARG A 148 1.60 17.57 -8.95
N GLN A 149 2.05 17.01 -7.83
CA GLN A 149 1.16 16.42 -6.82
C GLN A 149 0.14 17.48 -6.35
N SER A 150 -1.14 17.13 -6.38
CA SER A 150 -2.24 17.94 -5.85
C SER A 150 -2.73 17.46 -4.49
N GLU A 151 -2.46 16.19 -4.17
CA GLU A 151 -2.81 15.54 -2.92
C GLU A 151 -1.90 16.04 -1.77
N PRO A 152 -2.40 16.14 -0.53
CA PRO A 152 -1.55 16.50 0.60
C PRO A 152 -0.49 15.41 0.84
N VAL A 153 0.71 15.81 1.27
CA VAL A 153 1.78 14.87 1.61
C VAL A 153 1.38 13.99 2.80
N ILE A 154 0.64 14.55 3.78
CA ILE A 154 0.06 13.80 4.90
C ILE A 154 -1.44 14.05 4.91
N SER A 155 -2.22 12.98 4.82
CA SER A 155 -3.67 13.00 5.04
C SER A 155 -4.01 12.16 6.26
N LEU A 156 -4.86 12.69 7.15
CA LEU A 156 -5.37 11.96 8.32
C LEU A 156 -6.90 11.95 8.33
N GLY A 157 -7.52 12.19 7.16
CA GLY A 157 -8.97 12.06 6.97
C GLY A 157 -9.44 10.66 7.32
N ARG A 158 -10.71 10.51 7.72
CA ARG A 158 -11.29 9.17 7.84
C ARG A 158 -11.48 8.59 6.45
N ILE A 159 -11.15 7.32 6.30
CA ILE A 159 -11.29 6.57 5.05
C ILE A 159 -12.17 5.35 5.28
N ALA A 160 -12.73 4.82 4.21
CA ALA A 160 -13.23 3.45 4.21
C ALA A 160 -12.03 2.49 4.16
N PHE A 161 -12.13 1.34 4.80
CA PHE A 161 -11.15 0.29 4.63
C PHE A 161 -11.76 -0.79 3.74
N GLU A 162 -10.99 -1.28 2.79
CA GLU A 162 -11.36 -2.45 2.02
C GLU A 162 -10.89 -3.70 2.73
N VAL A 163 -11.43 -4.85 2.33
CA VAL A 163 -10.82 -6.13 2.66
C VAL A 163 -9.53 -6.24 1.82
N PRO A 164 -8.34 -6.42 2.43
CA PRO A 164 -7.08 -6.44 1.70
C PRO A 164 -7.05 -7.54 0.64
N ASP A 165 -6.56 -7.21 -0.55
CA ASP A 165 -6.41 -8.16 -1.64
C ASP A 165 -4.99 -8.74 -1.64
N ARG A 166 -4.88 -9.99 -1.18
CA ARG A 166 -3.61 -10.72 -1.08
C ARG A 166 -3.30 -11.61 -2.29
N SER A 167 -4.20 -11.69 -3.27
CA SER A 167 -4.09 -12.61 -4.41
C SER A 167 -2.85 -12.36 -5.28
N GLY A 168 -2.37 -11.11 -5.32
CA GLY A 168 -1.18 -10.70 -6.09
C GLY A 168 0.14 -10.86 -5.35
N LEU A 169 0.15 -11.36 -4.12
CA LEU A 169 1.35 -11.49 -3.29
C LEU A 169 1.91 -12.92 -3.33
N PRO A 170 3.21 -13.12 -3.04
CA PRO A 170 3.77 -14.46 -2.82
C PRO A 170 2.96 -15.27 -1.80
N LYS A 171 2.94 -16.59 -1.99
CA LYS A 171 2.30 -17.54 -1.06
C LYS A 171 2.75 -17.31 0.38
N LEU A 172 1.79 -17.31 1.32
CA LEU A 172 2.02 -16.95 2.72
C LEU A 172 3.10 -17.82 3.38
N SER A 173 3.15 -19.11 3.04
CA SER A 173 4.17 -20.07 3.51
C SER A 173 5.60 -19.76 3.07
N ARG A 174 5.84 -18.75 2.22
CA ARG A 174 7.19 -18.30 1.85
C ARG A 174 7.72 -17.20 2.77
N TYR A 175 6.88 -16.63 3.63
CA TYR A 175 7.22 -15.56 4.55
C TYR A 175 7.79 -16.12 5.87
N ALA A 176 8.15 -15.22 6.80
CA ALA A 176 8.69 -15.59 8.11
C ALA A 176 7.66 -16.42 8.91
N HIS A 177 8.16 -17.40 9.65
CA HIS A 177 7.35 -18.27 10.50
C HIS A 177 7.60 -17.95 11.97
N LEU A 178 6.61 -18.20 12.82
CA LEU A 178 6.82 -18.24 14.26
C LEU A 178 7.54 -19.55 14.61
N VAL A 179 8.68 -19.45 15.30
CA VAL A 179 9.40 -20.60 15.86
C VAL A 179 8.95 -20.80 17.31
N LEU A 180 8.48 -22.00 17.64
CA LEU A 180 8.06 -22.37 18.99
C LEU A 180 9.25 -22.89 19.82
N PRO A 181 9.12 -22.95 21.16
CA PRO A 181 10.20 -23.43 22.03
C PRO A 181 10.68 -24.86 21.75
N ASP A 182 9.82 -25.70 21.18
CA ASP A 182 10.13 -27.08 20.78
C ASP A 182 10.81 -27.18 19.39
N GLY A 183 11.05 -26.03 18.74
CA GLY A 183 11.65 -25.93 17.41
C GLY A 183 10.66 -26.10 16.26
N SER A 184 9.39 -26.42 16.52
CA SER A 184 8.36 -26.44 15.47
C SER A 184 8.03 -25.03 14.98
N THR A 185 7.48 -24.94 13.77
CA THR A 185 7.14 -23.66 13.14
C THR A 185 5.64 -23.53 12.88
N ARG A 186 5.16 -22.28 12.90
CA ARG A 186 3.80 -21.91 12.49
C ARG A 186 3.88 -20.88 11.37
N VAL A 187 3.10 -21.09 10.31
CA VAL A 187 2.90 -20.06 9.29
C VAL A 187 2.25 -18.86 9.97
N ALA A 188 2.92 -17.71 9.87
CA ALA A 188 2.47 -16.47 10.50
C ALA A 188 1.76 -15.58 9.48
N GLY A 189 0.49 -15.29 9.74
CA GLY A 189 -0.22 -14.19 9.13
C GLY A 189 0.01 -12.88 9.89
N PHE A 190 -0.46 -11.80 9.29
CA PHE A 190 -0.29 -10.43 9.76
C PHE A 190 -1.54 -9.60 9.49
N ALA A 191 -2.00 -8.87 10.50
CA ALA A 191 -3.17 -7.99 10.41
C ALA A 191 -2.88 -6.64 11.09
N GLU A 192 -3.59 -5.60 10.69
CA GLU A 192 -3.59 -4.30 11.37
C GLU A 192 -5.01 -3.99 11.84
N GLY A 193 -5.20 -3.80 13.15
CA GLY A 193 -6.48 -3.34 13.72
C GLY A 193 -6.60 -1.81 13.72
N SER A 194 -5.47 -1.11 13.64
CA SER A 194 -5.41 0.34 13.70
C SER A 194 -4.13 0.89 13.09
N ARG A 195 -4.23 2.15 12.65
CA ARG A 195 -3.13 2.96 12.15
C ARG A 195 -2.90 4.15 13.04
N GLY A 196 -1.65 4.58 13.16
CA GLY A 196 -1.28 5.68 14.05
C GLY A 196 -1.22 5.27 15.52
N CYS A 197 -0.99 6.25 16.40
CA CYS A 197 -0.85 6.03 17.83
C CYS A 197 -1.21 7.29 18.61
N LYS A 198 -1.82 7.14 19.79
CA LYS A 198 -2.15 8.26 20.69
C LYS A 198 -0.91 8.87 21.34
N HIS A 199 0.16 8.10 21.44
CA HIS A 199 1.38 8.52 22.12
C HIS A 199 2.23 9.47 21.26
N LEU A 200 2.97 10.36 21.93
CA LEU A 200 3.87 11.34 21.32
C LEU A 200 5.34 11.04 21.65
N CYS A 201 5.71 9.75 21.58
CA CYS A 201 7.06 9.28 21.86
C CYS A 201 8.10 9.96 20.96
N ARG A 202 9.12 10.59 21.56
CA ARG A 202 10.17 11.35 20.84
C ARG A 202 11.03 10.51 19.87
N HIS A 203 11.00 9.19 20.00
CA HIS A 203 11.78 8.25 19.18
C HIS A 203 10.95 7.57 18.08
N CYS A 204 9.62 7.76 18.06
CA CYS A 204 8.73 6.95 17.25
C CYS A 204 8.45 7.60 15.88
N PRO A 205 8.63 6.89 14.75
CA PRO A 205 8.39 7.42 13.41
C PRO A 205 6.91 7.63 13.08
N VAL A 206 6.00 7.14 13.93
CA VAL A 206 4.56 7.36 13.80
C VAL A 206 4.18 8.81 14.13
N VAL A 207 4.88 9.42 15.09
CA VAL A 207 4.52 10.74 15.64
C VAL A 207 4.60 11.86 14.58
N PRO A 208 5.65 11.95 13.74
CA PRO A 208 5.72 12.97 12.68
C PRO A 208 4.56 12.92 11.68
N VAL A 209 3.91 11.77 11.51
CA VAL A 209 2.80 11.59 10.58
C VAL A 209 1.44 11.75 11.27
N TYR A 210 1.23 11.04 12.37
CA TYR A 210 -0.09 10.92 13.00
C TYR A 210 -0.33 11.89 14.15
N GLN A 211 0.72 12.42 14.79
CA GLN A 211 0.63 13.41 15.87
C GLN A 211 -0.44 13.11 16.94
N GLY A 212 -0.43 11.88 17.49
CA GLY A 212 -1.37 11.48 18.53
C GLY A 212 -2.76 11.06 18.01
N LYS A 213 -2.97 11.07 16.69
CA LYS A 213 -4.18 10.52 16.07
C LYS A 213 -3.99 9.04 15.77
N PHE A 214 -5.07 8.30 15.81
CA PHE A 214 -5.13 6.93 15.33
C PHE A 214 -6.45 6.69 14.60
N ARG A 215 -6.49 5.67 13.76
CA ARG A 215 -7.64 5.24 12.97
C ARG A 215 -7.85 3.76 13.17
N ILE A 216 -9.10 3.38 13.38
CA ILE A 216 -9.50 1.99 13.59
C ILE A 216 -9.84 1.40 12.23
N VAL A 217 -9.34 0.20 11.97
CA VAL A 217 -9.79 -0.66 10.88
C VAL A 217 -11.06 -1.39 11.37
N PRO A 218 -12.17 -1.40 10.62
CA PRO A 218 -13.40 -2.07 11.06
C PRO A 218 -13.15 -3.55 11.39
N VAL A 219 -13.72 -4.05 12.49
CA VAL A 219 -13.53 -5.44 12.94
C VAL A 219 -13.89 -6.45 11.85
N SER A 220 -14.95 -6.20 11.08
CA SER A 220 -15.33 -7.08 9.97
C SER A 220 -14.23 -7.21 8.92
N VAL A 221 -13.58 -6.09 8.56
CA VAL A 221 -12.45 -6.07 7.62
C VAL A 221 -11.25 -6.84 8.19
N VAL A 222 -10.92 -6.61 9.47
CA VAL A 222 -9.83 -7.31 10.15
C VAL A 222 -10.06 -8.81 10.18
N MET A 223 -11.28 -9.24 10.54
CA MET A 223 -11.62 -10.66 10.66
C MET A 223 -11.67 -11.35 9.30
N GLU A 224 -12.13 -10.66 8.25
CA GLU A 224 -12.14 -11.19 6.89
C GLU A 224 -10.72 -11.32 6.32
N ASP A 225 -9.84 -10.34 6.57
CA ASP A 225 -8.41 -10.42 6.22
C ASP A 225 -7.69 -11.57 6.93
N ILE A 226 -8.00 -11.79 8.21
CA ILE A 226 -7.49 -12.93 8.97
C ILE A 226 -8.01 -14.24 8.36
N GLY A 227 -9.30 -14.30 7.99
CA GLY A 227 -9.92 -15.44 7.33
C GLY A 227 -9.16 -15.87 6.08
N GLN A 228 -8.88 -14.93 5.17
CA GLN A 228 -8.08 -15.18 3.96
C GLN A 228 -6.71 -15.80 4.26
N GLN A 229 -6.04 -15.33 5.31
CA GLN A 229 -4.72 -15.83 5.68
C GLN A 229 -4.78 -17.23 6.32
N VAL A 230 -5.82 -17.51 7.11
CA VAL A 230 -6.08 -18.84 7.66
C VAL A 230 -6.36 -19.85 6.53
N GLU A 231 -7.11 -19.46 5.51
CA GLU A 231 -7.33 -20.29 4.31
C GLU A 231 -6.02 -20.58 3.55
N GLU A 232 -5.07 -19.64 3.54
CA GLU A 232 -3.71 -19.83 3.02
C GLU A 232 -2.74 -20.51 4.01
N GLY A 233 -3.26 -21.04 5.13
CA GLY A 233 -2.54 -21.90 6.07
C GLY A 233 -1.95 -21.20 7.30
N ALA A 234 -2.30 -19.94 7.57
CA ALA A 234 -1.86 -19.27 8.79
C ALA A 234 -2.40 -19.97 10.05
N THR A 235 -1.50 -20.27 10.99
CA THR A 235 -1.85 -20.85 12.31
C THR A 235 -1.41 -19.94 13.47
N HIS A 236 -0.96 -18.73 13.13
CA HIS A 236 -0.60 -17.65 14.05
C HIS A 236 -0.85 -16.32 13.34
N ILE A 237 -1.40 -15.33 14.05
CA ILE A 237 -1.60 -13.97 13.53
C ILE A 237 -0.84 -13.00 14.44
N SER A 238 0.01 -12.17 13.84
CA SER A 238 0.66 -11.04 14.51
C SER A 238 -0.02 -9.73 14.13
N PHE A 239 -0.37 -8.91 15.13
CA PHE A 239 -0.90 -7.57 14.89
C PHE A 239 0.22 -6.54 14.69
N GLY A 240 0.08 -5.70 13.67
CA GLY A 240 1.03 -4.68 13.25
C GLY A 240 0.82 -3.28 13.81
N ASP A 241 -0.24 -3.11 14.58
CA ASP A 241 -0.61 -1.88 15.23
C ASP A 241 0.59 -1.26 15.96
N PRO A 242 0.85 0.05 15.79
CA PRO A 242 1.87 0.73 16.59
C PRO A 242 1.63 0.60 18.10
N ASP A 243 0.37 0.47 18.48
CA ASP A 243 -0.09 0.07 19.82
C ASP A 243 -1.50 -0.53 19.69
N PHE A 244 -1.61 -1.84 19.91
CA PHE A 244 -2.88 -2.58 19.80
C PHE A 244 -3.94 -2.07 20.78
N PHE A 245 -3.52 -1.53 21.93
CA PHE A 245 -4.41 -1.00 22.96
C PHE A 245 -4.67 0.51 22.82
N ASN A 246 -4.32 1.12 21.67
CA ASN A 246 -4.70 2.51 21.34
C ASN A 246 -6.21 2.76 21.53
N GLY A 247 -7.04 1.78 21.17
CA GLY A 247 -8.49 1.78 21.37
C GLY A 247 -8.92 0.52 22.12
N PRO A 248 -8.96 0.53 23.46
CA PRO A 248 -9.30 -0.66 24.24
C PRO A 248 -10.66 -1.25 23.90
N THR A 249 -11.65 -0.43 23.54
CA THR A 249 -12.99 -0.89 23.10
C THR A 249 -13.00 -1.55 21.72
N HIS A 250 -11.87 -1.53 21.01
CA HIS A 250 -11.68 -2.18 19.71
C HIS A 250 -10.76 -3.40 19.82
N GLY A 251 -9.70 -3.32 20.64
CA GLY A 251 -8.73 -4.40 20.82
C GLY A 251 -9.10 -5.45 21.89
N LEU A 252 -10.11 -5.19 22.73
CA LEU A 252 -10.63 -6.11 23.76
C LEU A 252 -12.13 -6.36 23.53
#